data_AF-A0AAP0Z7F1-F1
#
_entry.id   AF-A0AAP0Z7F1-F1
#
_cell.length_a   1.000
_cell.length_b   1.000
_cell.length_c   1.000
_cell.angle_alpha   90.00
_cell.angle_beta   90.00
_cell.angle_gamma   90.00
#
_symmetry.space_group_name_H-M   'P 1'
#
loop_
_entity.id
_entity.type
_entity.pdbx_description
1 polymer ?
#
loop_
_entity_poly.entity_id
_entity_poly.type
_entity_poly.pdbx_seq_one_letter_code
_entity_poly.pdbx_strand_id
1 'polypeptide(L)'
;MRMTAEQGPPPLKLYQECYAVNVTPGMLAPTLPAICGGLTVALILAGLYGLRRRKQLNDSLARERRAKRSGPADWRAEDTAWAVHQYANTEFYRHQLAVLENLLRGTGYALTRNACESLRLQPEDRDHIARQLEDCRLRVMSPFEDEDSRIRRTEQAVRDGAAHTWLRLLLEGAAQNGWYITDDRPDWRVSQRADAGPEEKASVD
;
A
#
# COMPACT_ATOMS: atom_id res chain seq x y z
N MET A 1 70.52 43.85 -6.26
CA MET A 1 70.11 45.24 -6.61
C MET A 1 68.74 45.13 -7.30
N ARG A 2 67.68 45.62 -6.63
CA ARG A 2 66.27 45.94 -7.04
C ARG A 2 65.60 45.13 -8.19
N MET A 3 64.54 44.33 -7.94
CA MET A 3 63.06 44.62 -8.02
C MET A 3 62.58 44.90 -9.48
N THR A 4 61.52 44.32 -10.10
CA THR A 4 60.15 43.84 -9.72
C THR A 4 59.50 43.08 -10.94
N ALA A 5 58.83 41.92 -10.77
CA ALA A 5 57.36 41.66 -10.75
C ALA A 5 56.58 42.00 -12.05
N GLU A 6 56.13 41.01 -12.85
CA GLU A 6 54.80 40.31 -12.87
C GLU A 6 53.78 40.93 -13.85
N GLN A 7 53.26 40.14 -14.80
CA GLN A 7 51.90 40.27 -15.36
C GLN A 7 51.48 39.00 -16.12
N GLY A 8 50.45 38.32 -15.60
CA GLY A 8 49.89 37.04 -16.07
C GLY A 8 48.93 37.14 -17.26
N PRO A 9 48.27 36.02 -17.62
CA PRO A 9 47.54 35.86 -18.89
C PRO A 9 46.25 36.71 -18.99
N PRO A 10 45.82 37.07 -20.22
CA PRO A 10 44.80 38.08 -20.46
C PRO A 10 43.36 37.66 -20.08
N PRO A 11 42.48 38.64 -19.75
CA PRO A 11 41.17 38.40 -19.14
C PRO A 11 40.06 37.95 -20.10
N LEU A 12 39.18 37.09 -19.58
CA LEU A 12 37.94 36.48 -20.12
C LEU A 12 36.81 37.47 -20.53
N LYS A 13 37.12 38.69 -20.97
CA LYS A 13 36.11 39.71 -21.30
C LYS A 13 35.67 39.76 -22.78
N LEU A 14 36.21 38.93 -23.66
CA LEU A 14 35.88 39.01 -25.10
C LEU A 14 34.71 38.11 -25.57
N TYR A 15 34.11 37.30 -24.69
CA TYR A 15 33.02 36.38 -25.07
C TYR A 15 31.61 36.84 -24.65
N GLN A 16 31.48 38.01 -24.02
CA GLN A 16 30.21 38.43 -23.41
C GLN A 16 29.39 39.43 -24.25
N GLU A 17 29.87 39.83 -25.44
CA GLU A 17 29.18 40.84 -26.28
C GLU A 17 28.33 40.27 -27.43
N CYS A 18 28.22 38.94 -27.59
CA CYS A 18 27.40 38.33 -28.65
C CYS A 18 25.95 37.98 -28.24
N TYR A 19 25.52 38.28 -27.01
CA TYR A 19 24.16 37.94 -26.53
C TYR A 19 23.27 39.15 -26.19
N ALA A 20 23.63 40.36 -26.63
CA ALA A 20 22.70 41.49 -26.60
C ALA A 20 21.81 41.47 -27.86
N VAL A 21 20.97 40.43 -27.99
CA VAL A 21 19.83 40.48 -28.90
C VAL A 21 18.80 41.42 -28.29
N ASN A 22 18.62 42.56 -28.97
CA ASN A 22 17.57 43.54 -28.73
C ASN A 22 16.22 42.88 -28.44
N VAL A 23 15.75 42.98 -27.19
CA VAL A 23 14.35 42.70 -26.86
C VAL A 23 13.55 43.95 -27.19
N THR A 24 12.94 43.96 -28.37
CA THR A 24 11.86 44.89 -28.72
C THR A 24 10.65 44.63 -27.82
N PRO A 25 10.11 45.63 -27.09
CA PRO A 25 8.89 45.45 -26.30
C PRO A 25 7.69 45.65 -27.23
N GLY A 26 7.17 44.55 -27.80
CA GLY A 26 6.06 44.67 -28.74
C GLY A 26 5.62 43.39 -29.43
N MET A 27 5.61 42.24 -28.73
CA MET A 27 4.96 41.04 -29.26
C MET A 27 4.23 40.27 -28.15
N LEU A 28 3.03 39.83 -28.50
CA LEU A 28 2.00 39.20 -27.68
C LEU A 28 2.51 38.15 -26.68
N ALA A 29 1.92 38.21 -25.47
CA ALA A 29 2.14 37.34 -24.32
C ALA A 29 2.18 35.82 -24.63
N PRO A 30 2.84 35.00 -23.78
CA PRO A 30 2.99 33.54 -23.95
C PRO A 30 1.69 32.78 -23.60
N THR A 31 0.59 33.08 -24.26
CA THR A 31 -0.71 32.42 -24.00
C THR A 31 -0.86 31.09 -24.75
N LEU A 32 -0.24 30.97 -25.93
CA LEU A 32 -0.39 29.78 -26.80
C LEU A 32 0.10 28.46 -26.18
N PRO A 33 1.33 28.34 -25.64
CA PRO A 33 1.79 27.07 -25.06
C PRO A 33 1.03 26.69 -23.77
N ALA A 34 0.59 27.67 -22.98
CA ALA A 34 -0.22 27.44 -21.78
C ALA A 34 -1.63 26.92 -22.12
N ILE A 35 -2.26 27.47 -23.17
CA ILE A 35 -3.55 27.00 -23.68
C ILE A 35 -3.43 25.57 -24.21
N CYS A 36 -2.39 25.25 -24.99
CA CYS A 36 -2.14 23.90 -25.50
C CYS A 36 -1.90 22.87 -24.38
N GLY A 37 -1.15 23.25 -23.34
CA GLY A 37 -0.93 22.41 -22.14
C GLY A 37 -2.22 22.15 -21.36
N GLY A 38 -3.05 23.17 -21.14
CA GLY A 38 -4.35 23.00 -20.49
C GLY A 38 -5.32 22.11 -21.27
N LEU A 39 -5.35 22.27 -22.60
CA LEU A 39 -6.27 21.54 -23.48
C LEU A 39 -5.90 20.05 -23.58
N THR A 40 -4.60 19.72 -23.61
CA THR A 40 -4.11 18.34 -23.58
C THR A 40 -4.45 17.63 -22.27
N VAL A 41 -4.21 18.27 -21.11
CA VAL A 41 -4.60 17.72 -19.81
C VAL A 41 -6.12 17.52 -19.73
N ALA A 42 -6.90 18.50 -20.20
CA ALA A 42 -8.36 18.40 -20.22
C ALA A 42 -8.86 17.23 -21.08
N LEU A 43 -8.28 17.01 -22.26
CA LEU A 43 -8.63 15.88 -23.13
C LEU A 43 -8.26 14.53 -22.51
N ILE A 44 -7.10 14.43 -21.87
CA ILE A 44 -6.68 13.21 -21.16
C ILE A 44 -7.65 12.90 -20.02
N LEU A 45 -7.99 13.91 -19.20
CA LEU A 45 -8.95 13.74 -18.10
C LEU A 45 -10.34 13.37 -18.61
N ALA A 46 -10.81 14.00 -19.69
CA ALA A 46 -12.09 13.67 -20.33
C ALA A 46 -12.09 12.23 -20.88
N GLY A 47 -10.98 11.79 -21.50
CA GLY A 47 -10.80 10.43 -21.98
C GLY A 47 -10.83 9.40 -20.84
N LEU A 48 -10.09 9.63 -19.76
CA LEU A 48 -10.08 8.77 -18.57
C LEU A 48 -11.45 8.72 -17.88
N TYR A 49 -12.12 9.87 -17.77
CA TYR A 49 -13.48 9.94 -17.24
C TYR A 49 -14.46 9.17 -18.11
N GLY A 50 -14.39 9.31 -19.43
CA GLY A 50 -15.19 8.56 -20.39
C GLY A 50 -14.99 7.05 -20.29
N LEU A 51 -13.74 6.59 -20.16
CA LEU A 51 -13.41 5.17 -19.97
C LEU A 51 -13.96 4.63 -18.65
N ARG A 52 -13.79 5.37 -17.55
CA ARG A 52 -14.36 4.99 -16.23
C ARG A 52 -15.88 4.88 -16.30
N ARG A 53 -16.54 5.85 -16.93
CA ARG A 53 -18.00 5.85 -17.09
C ARG A 53 -18.50 4.68 -17.94
N ARG A 54 -17.80 4.34 -19.03
CA ARG A 54 -18.12 3.16 -19.86
C ARG A 54 -17.98 1.85 -19.08
N LYS A 55 -16.93 1.72 -18.27
CA LYS A 55 -16.76 0.54 -17.40
C LYS A 55 -17.92 0.43 -16.41
N GLN A 56 -18.27 1.52 -15.73
CA GLN A 56 -19.40 1.55 -14.79
C GLN A 56 -20.73 1.16 -15.45
N LEU A 57 -20.98 1.65 -16.67
CA LEU A 57 -22.17 1.31 -17.47
C LEU A 57 -22.18 -0.16 -17.88
N ASN A 58 -21.05 -0.71 -18.32
CA ASN A 58 -20.95 -2.13 -18.67
C ASN A 58 -21.18 -3.01 -17.44
N ASP A 59 -20.63 -2.62 -16.29
CA ASP A 59 -20.82 -3.34 -15.02
C ASP A 59 -22.27 -3.26 -14.53
N SER A 60 -22.97 -2.13 -14.73
CA SER A 60 -24.40 -2.02 -14.41
C SER A 60 -25.27 -2.87 -15.34
N LEU A 61 -24.99 -2.85 -16.65
CA LEU A 61 -25.71 -3.67 -17.63
C LEU A 61 -25.47 -5.17 -17.41
N ALA A 62 -24.25 -5.56 -17.02
CA ALA A 62 -23.95 -6.94 -16.66
C ALA A 62 -24.75 -7.39 -15.43
N ARG A 63 -24.87 -6.54 -14.40
CA ARG A 63 -25.70 -6.79 -13.21
C ARG A 63 -27.17 -6.92 -13.57
N GLU A 64 -27.70 -6.03 -14.40
CA GLU A 64 -29.09 -6.06 -14.86
C GLU A 64 -29.39 -7.33 -15.67
N ARG A 65 -28.47 -7.74 -16.56
CA ARG A 65 -28.60 -8.98 -17.34
C ARG A 65 -28.59 -10.23 -16.46
N ARG A 66 -27.82 -10.24 -15.37
CA ARG A 66 -27.85 -11.33 -14.38
C ARG A 66 -29.18 -11.34 -13.64
N ALA A 67 -29.62 -10.19 -13.11
CA ALA A 67 -30.88 -10.08 -12.38
C ALA A 67 -32.10 -10.52 -13.21
N LYS A 68 -32.15 -10.17 -14.50
CA LYS A 68 -33.24 -10.58 -15.41
C LYS A 68 -33.29 -12.09 -15.70
N ARG A 69 -32.18 -12.82 -15.52
CA ARG A 69 -32.14 -14.29 -15.75
C ARG A 69 -32.61 -15.08 -14.53
N SER A 70 -32.68 -14.48 -13.35
CA SER A 70 -32.84 -15.19 -12.07
C SER A 70 -34.29 -15.34 -11.57
N GLY A 71 -35.31 -14.99 -12.37
CA GLY A 71 -36.72 -15.03 -11.94
C GLY A 71 -37.07 -13.90 -10.94
N PRO A 72 -38.19 -13.98 -10.19
CA PRO A 72 -38.54 -12.97 -9.19
C PRO A 72 -37.42 -12.86 -8.16
N ALA A 73 -36.73 -11.72 -8.13
CA ALA A 73 -35.60 -11.51 -7.24
C ALA A 73 -36.08 -11.40 -5.79
N ASP A 74 -35.85 -12.43 -4.97
CA ASP A 74 -35.91 -12.26 -3.53
C ASP A 74 -34.72 -11.39 -3.12
N TRP A 75 -35.00 -10.20 -2.61
CA TRP A 75 -33.99 -9.28 -2.12
C TRP A 75 -33.11 -9.90 -1.01
N ARG A 76 -33.64 -10.89 -0.29
CA ARG A 76 -32.94 -11.61 0.78
C ARG A 76 -32.15 -12.83 0.29
N ALA A 77 -32.12 -13.05 -1.02
CA ALA A 77 -31.36 -14.15 -1.62
C ALA A 77 -29.88 -14.08 -1.23
N GLU A 78 -29.25 -15.24 -1.14
CA GLU A 78 -27.85 -15.43 -0.77
C GLU A 78 -26.91 -14.56 -1.63
N ASP A 79 -27.15 -14.50 -2.94
CA ASP A 79 -26.36 -13.68 -3.87
C ASP A 79 -26.37 -12.19 -3.48
N THR A 80 -27.53 -11.67 -3.08
CA THR A 80 -27.68 -10.28 -2.66
C THR A 80 -26.99 -10.04 -1.32
N ALA A 81 -27.16 -10.96 -0.36
CA ALA A 81 -26.50 -10.88 0.94
C ALA A 81 -24.97 -10.94 0.81
N TRP A 82 -24.46 -11.83 -0.05
CA TRP A 82 -23.04 -11.96 -0.35
C TRP A 82 -22.48 -10.70 -1.04
N ALA A 83 -23.20 -10.13 -2.00
CA ALA A 83 -22.79 -8.88 -2.65
C ALA A 83 -22.73 -7.70 -1.66
N VAL A 84 -23.72 -7.57 -0.77
CA VAL A 84 -23.72 -6.56 0.30
C VAL A 84 -22.56 -6.81 1.26
N HIS A 85 -22.32 -8.06 1.66
CA HIS A 85 -21.21 -8.43 2.53
C HIS A 85 -19.86 -8.03 1.91
N GLN A 86 -19.62 -8.37 0.65
CA GLN A 86 -18.41 -7.96 -0.07
C GLN A 86 -18.29 -6.44 -0.13
N TYR A 87 -19.36 -5.73 -0.51
CA TYR A 87 -19.34 -4.27 -0.62
C TYR A 87 -19.02 -3.59 0.71
N ALA A 88 -19.69 -4.00 1.79
CA ALA A 88 -19.56 -3.37 3.10
C ALA A 88 -18.22 -3.70 3.80
N ASN A 89 -17.68 -4.91 3.58
CA ASN A 89 -16.56 -5.40 4.38
C ASN A 89 -15.22 -5.45 3.64
N THR A 90 -15.18 -5.41 2.29
CA THR A 90 -13.91 -5.54 1.55
C THR A 90 -12.91 -4.46 1.97
N GLU A 91 -13.32 -3.20 1.96
CA GLU A 91 -12.40 -2.10 2.30
C GLU A 91 -12.03 -2.10 3.79
N PHE A 92 -12.93 -2.55 4.67
CA PHE A 92 -12.64 -2.75 6.08
C PHE A 92 -11.54 -3.81 6.28
N TYR A 93 -11.69 -4.99 5.69
CA TYR A 93 -10.68 -6.06 5.80
C TYR A 93 -9.37 -5.68 5.12
N ARG A 94 -9.40 -4.97 3.99
CA ARG A 94 -8.19 -4.45 3.35
C ARG A 94 -7.43 -3.48 4.25
N HIS A 95 -8.15 -2.59 4.94
CA HIS A 95 -7.54 -1.68 5.90
C HIS A 95 -6.91 -2.45 7.08
N GLN A 96 -7.64 -3.41 7.66
CA GLN A 96 -7.14 -4.25 8.75
C GLN A 96 -5.91 -5.07 8.36
N LEU A 97 -5.89 -5.66 7.16
CA LEU A 97 -4.74 -6.40 6.65
C LEU A 97 -3.52 -5.50 6.42
N ALA A 98 -3.72 -4.26 5.93
CA ALA A 98 -2.64 -3.30 5.77
C ALA A 98 -2.04 -2.88 7.12
N VAL A 99 -2.89 -2.68 8.13
CA VAL A 99 -2.44 -2.39 9.50
C VAL A 99 -1.66 -3.58 10.07
N LEU A 100 -2.16 -4.80 9.89
CA LEU A 100 -1.46 -6.01 10.31
C LEU A 100 -0.08 -6.15 9.63
N GLU A 101 0.01 -5.92 8.32
CA GLU A 101 1.28 -5.95 7.58
C GLU A 101 2.30 -4.94 8.17
N ASN A 102 1.85 -3.74 8.49
CA ASN A 102 2.70 -2.71 9.10
C ASN A 102 3.15 -3.09 10.52
N LEU A 103 2.25 -3.66 11.33
CA LEU A 103 2.56 -4.12 12.69
C LEU A 103 3.57 -5.29 12.68
N LEU A 104 3.39 -6.23 11.75
CA LEU A 104 4.33 -7.34 11.54
C LEU A 104 5.72 -6.82 11.18
N ARG A 105 5.83 -5.91 10.21
CA ARG A 105 7.10 -5.29 9.84
C ARG A 105 7.74 -4.51 10.99
N GLY A 106 6.95 -3.75 11.75
CA GLY A 106 7.43 -3.00 12.91
C GLY A 106 7.98 -3.88 14.02
N THR A 107 7.56 -5.14 14.09
CA THR A 107 8.04 -6.15 15.05
C THR A 107 9.13 -7.08 14.47
N GLY A 108 9.60 -6.80 13.25
CA GLY A 108 10.67 -7.54 12.59
C GLY A 108 10.22 -8.81 11.85
N TYR A 109 8.92 -8.98 11.62
CA TYR A 109 8.40 -10.06 10.77
C TYR A 109 8.15 -9.58 9.35
N ALA A 110 8.13 -10.51 8.41
CA ALA A 110 7.74 -10.29 7.02
C ALA A 110 6.61 -11.25 6.59
N LEU A 111 6.11 -11.02 5.39
CA LEU A 111 5.14 -11.91 4.74
C LEU A 111 5.84 -12.68 3.62
N THR A 112 5.60 -13.99 3.55
CA THR A 112 6.12 -14.88 2.50
C THR A 112 4.98 -15.63 1.82
N ARG A 113 5.23 -16.05 0.59
CA ARG A 113 4.40 -17.01 -0.15
C ARG A 113 4.86 -18.46 0.05
N ASN A 114 6.03 -18.66 0.65
CA ASN A 114 6.60 -19.96 0.90
C ASN A 114 6.14 -20.52 2.25
N ALA A 115 5.29 -21.55 2.22
CA ALA A 115 4.78 -22.18 3.45
C ALA A 115 5.90 -22.80 4.32
N CYS A 116 7.02 -23.22 3.73
CA CYS A 116 8.14 -23.81 4.46
C CYS A 116 8.89 -22.79 5.33
N GLU A 117 8.81 -21.50 4.99
CA GLU A 117 9.40 -20.40 5.75
C GLU A 117 8.43 -19.84 6.81
N SER A 118 7.25 -20.45 6.95
CA SER A 118 6.21 -19.99 7.86
C SER A 118 6.64 -20.16 9.32
N LEU A 119 6.39 -19.13 10.12
CA LEU A 119 6.62 -19.15 11.55
C LEU A 119 5.37 -18.73 12.34
N ARG A 120 5.43 -18.97 13.65
CA ARG A 120 4.44 -18.46 14.60
C ARG A 120 4.99 -17.23 15.31
N LEU A 121 4.12 -16.25 15.53
CA LEU A 121 4.45 -15.08 16.32
C LEU A 121 4.85 -15.48 17.74
N GLN A 122 5.89 -14.82 18.26
CA GLN A 122 6.24 -14.93 19.66
C GLN A 122 5.09 -14.40 20.54
N PRO A 123 4.88 -14.94 21.76
CA PRO A 123 3.76 -14.55 22.61
C PRO A 123 3.69 -13.03 22.88
N GLU A 124 4.84 -12.40 23.12
CA GLU A 124 4.93 -10.98 23.45
C GLU A 124 4.53 -10.10 22.25
N ASP A 125 5.04 -10.44 21.06
CA ASP A 125 4.70 -9.76 19.81
C ASP A 125 3.23 -9.98 19.46
N ARG A 126 2.72 -11.19 19.67
CA ARG A 126 1.32 -11.54 19.41
C ARG A 126 0.38 -10.68 20.26
N ASP A 127 0.67 -10.50 21.54
CA ASP A 127 -0.14 -9.69 22.44
C ASP A 127 -0.09 -8.20 22.06
N HIS A 128 1.10 -7.71 21.70
CA HIS A 128 1.28 -6.34 21.22
C HIS A 128 0.47 -6.09 19.93
N ILE A 129 0.62 -6.96 18.94
CA ILE A 129 -0.06 -6.85 17.63
C ILE A 129 -1.58 -6.96 17.81
N ALA A 130 -2.06 -7.93 18.60
CA ALA A 130 -3.49 -8.12 18.84
C ALA A 130 -4.14 -6.87 19.45
N ARG A 131 -3.47 -6.26 20.45
CA ARG A 131 -3.94 -5.00 21.08
C ARG A 131 -4.04 -3.86 20.06
N GLN A 132 -2.98 -3.63 19.29
CA GLN A 132 -2.93 -2.53 18.31
C GLN A 132 -3.96 -2.71 17.18
N LEU A 133 -4.12 -3.94 16.71
CA LEU A 133 -5.10 -4.28 15.69
C LEU A 133 -6.54 -4.06 16.20
N GLU A 134 -6.82 -4.44 17.44
CA GLU A 134 -8.12 -4.21 18.07
C GLU A 134 -8.42 -2.70 18.23
N ASP A 135 -7.46 -1.89 18.72
CA ASP A 135 -7.65 -0.43 18.78
C ASP A 135 -7.98 0.16 17.40
N CYS A 136 -7.24 -0.26 16.37
CA CYS A 136 -7.52 0.15 14.99
C CYS A 136 -8.93 -0.26 14.54
N ARG A 137 -9.35 -1.50 14.85
CA ARG A 137 -10.69 -1.99 14.56
C ARG A 137 -11.76 -1.12 15.20
N LEU A 138 -11.59 -0.76 16.46
CA LEU A 138 -12.54 0.07 17.20
C LEU A 138 -12.62 1.50 16.65
N ARG A 139 -11.49 2.10 16.24
CA ARG A 139 -11.50 3.43 15.59
C ARG A 139 -12.35 3.46 14.32
N VAL A 140 -12.34 2.37 13.56
CA VAL A 140 -13.13 2.27 12.32
C VAL A 140 -14.61 1.97 12.63
N MET A 141 -14.88 1.06 13.56
CA MET A 141 -16.25 0.61 13.86
C MET A 141 -17.01 1.55 14.80
N SER A 142 -16.31 2.39 15.55
CA SER A 142 -16.89 3.28 16.57
C SER A 142 -16.21 4.66 16.53
N PRO A 143 -16.30 5.40 15.41
CA PRO A 143 -15.52 6.62 15.19
C PRO A 143 -15.87 7.78 16.12
N PHE A 144 -17.03 7.72 16.80
CA PHE A 144 -17.48 8.73 17.76
C PHE A 144 -17.22 8.34 19.21
N GLU A 145 -16.60 7.19 19.46
CA GLU A 145 -16.21 6.76 20.80
C GLU A 145 -15.01 7.58 21.30
N ASP A 146 -15.06 8.03 22.55
CA ASP A 146 -13.95 8.74 23.17
C ASP A 146 -12.74 7.81 23.40
N GLU A 147 -11.57 8.43 23.56
CA GLU A 147 -10.31 7.71 23.70
C GLU A 147 -10.30 6.76 24.90
N ASP A 148 -10.78 7.21 26.06
CA ASP A 148 -10.71 6.44 27.30
C ASP A 148 -11.63 5.23 27.24
N SER A 149 -12.84 5.39 26.69
CA SER A 149 -13.76 4.28 26.45
C SER A 149 -13.15 3.26 25.49
N ARG A 150 -12.51 3.72 24.42
CA ARG A 150 -11.87 2.83 23.45
C ARG A 150 -10.71 2.06 24.07
N ILE A 151 -9.83 2.72 24.81
CA ILE A 151 -8.73 2.06 25.53
C ILE A 151 -9.27 0.98 26.48
N ARG A 152 -10.31 1.29 27.25
CA ARG A 152 -10.94 0.30 28.15
C ARG A 152 -11.47 -0.91 27.39
N ARG A 153 -12.13 -0.71 26.24
CA ARG A 153 -12.64 -1.81 25.41
C ARG A 153 -11.54 -2.63 24.77
N THR A 154 -10.48 -1.99 24.27
CA THR A 154 -9.31 -2.68 23.74
C THR A 154 -8.68 -3.58 24.81
N GLU A 155 -8.44 -3.04 26.02
CA GLU A 155 -7.87 -3.84 27.11
C GLU A 155 -8.82 -4.95 27.57
N GLN A 156 -10.14 -4.72 27.57
CA GLN A 156 -11.12 -5.76 27.85
C GLN A 156 -11.07 -6.87 26.79
N ALA A 157 -11.01 -6.51 25.50
CA ALA A 157 -10.93 -7.46 24.40
C ALA A 157 -9.63 -8.27 24.42
N VAL A 158 -8.51 -7.69 24.88
CA VAL A 158 -7.26 -8.42 25.12
C VAL A 158 -7.42 -9.41 26.27
N ARG A 159 -8.00 -8.97 27.41
CA ARG A 159 -8.22 -9.84 28.58
C ARG A 159 -9.14 -11.03 28.27
N ASP A 160 -10.19 -10.80 27.50
CA ASP A 160 -11.18 -11.84 27.16
C ASP A 160 -10.76 -12.70 25.95
N GLY A 161 -9.60 -12.40 25.33
CA GLY A 161 -9.09 -13.12 24.16
C GLY A 161 -9.78 -12.78 22.84
N ALA A 162 -10.70 -11.82 22.83
CA ALA A 162 -11.37 -11.35 21.62
C ALA A 162 -10.38 -10.71 20.63
N ALA A 163 -9.42 -9.92 21.13
CA ALA A 163 -8.37 -9.31 20.30
C ALA A 163 -7.48 -10.37 19.62
N HIS A 164 -7.10 -11.42 20.35
CA HIS A 164 -6.33 -12.54 19.80
C HIS A 164 -7.13 -13.36 18.78
N THR A 165 -8.42 -13.54 19.02
CA THR A 165 -9.33 -14.19 18.09
C THR A 165 -9.42 -13.41 16.79
N TRP A 166 -9.48 -12.08 16.87
CA TRP A 166 -9.47 -11.20 15.70
C TRP A 166 -8.16 -11.31 14.90
N LEU A 167 -7.01 -11.25 15.59
CA LEU A 167 -5.70 -11.44 14.96
C LEU A 167 -5.62 -12.81 14.25
N ARG A 168 -6.08 -13.87 14.93
CA ARG A 168 -6.10 -15.22 14.37
C ARG A 168 -6.94 -15.30 13.10
N LEU A 169 -8.12 -14.68 13.09
CA LEU A 169 -9.02 -14.65 11.93
C LEU A 169 -8.31 -14.03 10.71
N LEU A 170 -7.63 -12.90 10.87
CA LEU A 170 -6.91 -12.27 9.78
C LEU A 170 -5.74 -13.14 9.28
N LEU A 171 -4.98 -13.76 10.18
CA LEU A 171 -3.87 -14.62 9.83
C LEU A 171 -4.32 -15.90 9.12
N GLU A 172 -5.37 -16.55 9.61
CA GLU A 172 -5.93 -17.74 8.96
C GLU A 172 -6.54 -17.39 7.59
N GLY A 173 -7.25 -16.26 7.49
CA GLY A 173 -7.77 -15.76 6.22
C GLY A 173 -6.66 -15.45 5.21
N ALA A 174 -5.55 -14.86 5.66
CA ALA A 174 -4.37 -14.63 4.83
C ALA A 174 -3.72 -15.95 4.38
N ALA A 175 -3.60 -16.93 5.29
CA ALA A 175 -3.04 -18.24 5.00
C ALA A 175 -3.89 -19.03 3.99
N GLN A 176 -5.22 -18.92 4.02
CA GLN A 176 -6.09 -19.49 2.99
C GLN A 176 -5.82 -18.92 1.59
N ASN A 177 -5.30 -17.70 1.52
CA ASN A 177 -4.86 -17.06 0.27
C ASN A 177 -3.36 -17.21 0.03
N GLY A 178 -2.67 -18.12 0.73
CA GLY A 178 -1.25 -18.44 0.54
C GLY A 178 -0.28 -17.37 1.05
N TRP A 179 -0.64 -16.62 2.08
CA TRP A 179 0.27 -15.69 2.76
C TRP A 179 0.61 -16.21 4.16
N TYR A 180 1.90 -16.23 4.48
CA TYR A 180 2.43 -16.72 5.75
C TYR A 180 3.34 -15.69 6.39
N ILE A 181 3.47 -15.75 7.71
CA ILE A 181 4.45 -14.93 8.44
C ILE A 181 5.81 -15.60 8.33
N THR A 182 6.85 -14.82 8.06
CA THR A 182 8.25 -15.23 8.16
C THR A 182 9.03 -14.21 8.99
N ASP A 183 10.27 -14.53 9.29
CA ASP A 183 11.12 -13.68 10.11
C ASP A 183 11.87 -12.73 9.16
N ASP A 184 12.09 -11.49 9.56
CA ASP A 184 12.94 -10.54 8.83
C ASP A 184 14.06 -9.99 9.71
N ARG A 185 14.20 -10.54 10.92
CA ARG A 185 15.30 -10.21 11.83
C ARG A 185 16.62 -10.70 11.22
N PRO A 186 17.71 -9.92 11.28
CA PRO A 186 18.96 -10.28 10.62
C PRO A 186 19.58 -11.61 11.11
N ASP A 187 19.22 -12.07 12.31
CA ASP A 187 19.90 -13.18 12.99
C ASP A 187 19.36 -14.58 12.63
N TRP A 188 18.10 -14.70 12.18
CA TRP A 188 17.49 -16.03 11.94
C TRP A 188 17.96 -16.70 10.65
N ARG A 189 18.27 -15.92 9.60
CA ARG A 189 18.69 -16.46 8.29
C ARG A 189 20.05 -17.15 8.35
N VAL A 190 20.89 -16.77 9.31
CA VAL A 190 22.21 -17.38 9.52
C VAL A 190 22.07 -18.76 10.16
N SER A 191 21.13 -18.92 11.09
CA SER A 191 20.88 -20.20 11.77
C SER A 191 20.30 -21.27 10.85
N GLN A 192 19.37 -20.93 9.95
CA GLN A 192 18.80 -21.93 9.01
C GLN A 192 19.79 -22.43 7.95
N ARG A 193 20.79 -21.62 7.56
CA ARG A 193 21.86 -22.08 6.65
C ARG A 193 22.93 -22.91 7.36
N ALA A 194 23.10 -22.75 8.66
CA ALA A 194 24.01 -23.57 9.44
C ALA A 194 23.45 -24.98 9.70
N ASP A 195 22.13 -25.10 9.87
CA ASP A 195 21.45 -26.39 10.10
C ASP A 195 21.20 -27.18 8.80
N ALA A 196 21.25 -26.52 7.64
CA ALA A 196 21.28 -27.17 6.33
C ALA A 196 22.73 -27.59 5.98
N GLY A 197 23.24 -28.60 6.68
CA GLY A 197 24.56 -29.18 6.43
C GLY A 197 24.72 -29.67 4.97
N PRO A 198 25.96 -29.77 4.45
CA PRO A 198 26.21 -30.10 3.06
C PRO A 198 25.71 -31.52 2.76
N GLU A 199 24.87 -31.66 1.74
CA GLU A 199 24.47 -32.97 1.18
C GLU A 199 25.73 -33.77 0.84
N GLU A 200 26.00 -34.77 1.68
CA GLU A 200 27.00 -35.79 1.43
C GLU A 200 26.57 -36.56 0.18
N LYS A 201 27.25 -36.27 -0.94
CA LYS A 201 27.09 -37.03 -2.18
C LYS A 201 27.53 -38.46 -1.91
N ALA A 202 26.55 -39.35 -1.70
CA ALA A 202 26.79 -40.78 -1.71
C ALA A 202 27.33 -41.19 -3.09
N SER A 203 28.63 -41.49 -3.17
CA SER A 203 29.21 -42.21 -4.30
C SER A 203 28.70 -43.65 -4.25
N VAL A 204 27.96 -44.04 -5.29
CA VAL A 204 27.64 -45.43 -5.55
C VAL A 204 28.82 -46.04 -6.30
N ASP A 205 29.55 -46.94 -5.64
CA ASP A 205 30.38 -47.97 -6.27
C ASP A 205 29.50 -49.15 -6.72
#